data_AF-A0A4Q3THF8-F1
#
_entry.id   AF-A0A4Q3THF8-F1
#
_cell.length_a   1.000
_cell.length_b   1.000
_cell.length_c   1.000
_cell.angle_alpha   90.00
_cell.angle_beta   90.00
_cell.angle_gamma   90.00
#
_symmetry.space_group_name_H-M   'P 1'
#
loop_
_entity.id
_entity.type
_entity.pdbx_description
1 polymer ?
#
loop_
_entity_poly.entity_id
_entity_poly.type
_entity_poly.pdbx_seq_one_letter_code
_entity_poly.pdbx_strand_id
1 'polypeptide(L)'
;MALKSTIFKAALAVADIDHGYYADHVLTLARHPSETDERMMVRLAALALNAHTLQSVCGGDGTLAFGAGLSSPDDPDVFLRDFTGRTRLWIEVGQPEDKPLAKACGKADQVHVYCFHHAAEVWWRGIENKLT
;
A
#
# COMPACT_ATOMS: atom_id res chain seq x y z
N MET A 1 2.08 25.35 -12.66
CA MET A 1 0.92 24.50 -13.02
C MET A 1 1.29 23.08 -12.61
N ALA A 2 0.54 22.44 -11.71
CA ALA A 2 0.88 21.09 -11.24
C ALA A 2 0.75 20.10 -12.40
N LEU A 3 1.76 19.26 -12.61
CA LEU A 3 1.73 18.19 -13.60
C LEU A 3 0.55 17.24 -13.27
N LYS A 4 -0.27 16.93 -14.27
CA LYS A 4 -1.44 16.04 -14.09
C LYS A 4 -0.97 14.59 -13.90
N SER A 5 -1.64 13.85 -13.03
CA SER A 5 -1.41 12.41 -12.88
C SER A 5 -1.81 11.66 -14.16
N THR A 6 -1.10 10.56 -14.46
CA THR A 6 -1.47 9.63 -15.53
C THR A 6 -2.35 8.53 -14.95
N ILE A 7 -3.46 8.20 -15.61
CA ILE A 7 -4.38 7.16 -15.15
C ILE A 7 -4.06 5.83 -15.83
N PHE A 8 -3.87 4.79 -15.02
CA PHE A 8 -3.70 3.41 -15.46
C PHE A 8 -4.91 2.58 -15.04
N LYS A 9 -5.29 1.61 -15.88
CA LYS A 9 -6.30 0.60 -15.55
C LYS A 9 -5.65 -0.76 -15.54
N ALA A 10 -5.92 -1.55 -14.51
CA ALA A 10 -5.44 -2.91 -14.38
C ALA A 10 -6.63 -3.84 -14.11
N ALA A 11 -6.74 -4.90 -14.91
CA ALA A 11 -7.60 -6.04 -14.61
C ALA A 11 -6.71 -7.12 -13.99
N LEU A 12 -6.97 -7.48 -12.74
CA LEU A 12 -6.13 -8.35 -11.95
C LEU A 12 -6.96 -9.55 -11.48
N ALA A 13 -6.61 -10.75 -11.95
CA ALA A 13 -7.12 -12.01 -11.42
C ALA A 13 -6.16 -12.51 -10.33
N VAL A 14 -6.65 -12.71 -9.12
CA VAL A 14 -5.88 -13.22 -7.98
C VAL A 14 -6.33 -14.65 -7.69
N ALA A 15 -5.36 -15.56 -7.61
CA ALA A 15 -5.53 -16.93 -7.16
C ALA A 15 -4.51 -17.21 -6.05
N ASP A 16 -4.89 -16.85 -4.83
CA ASP A 16 -4.09 -16.99 -3.62
C ASP A 16 -4.52 -18.25 -2.86
N ILE A 17 -3.68 -19.29 -2.94
CA ILE A 17 -3.94 -20.59 -2.34
C ILE A 17 -3.75 -20.56 -0.82
N ASP A 18 -2.79 -19.77 -0.34
CA ASP A 18 -2.41 -19.72 1.07
C ASP A 18 -3.57 -19.19 1.93
N HIS A 19 -4.34 -18.24 1.38
CA HIS A 19 -5.50 -17.66 2.05
C HIS A 19 -6.85 -18.17 1.50
N GLY A 20 -6.84 -19.03 0.48
CA GLY A 20 -8.04 -19.49 -0.21
C GLY A 20 -8.82 -18.35 -0.89
N TYR A 21 -8.11 -17.33 -1.37
CA TYR A 21 -8.69 -16.11 -1.94
C TYR A 21 -8.60 -16.12 -3.47
N TYR A 22 -9.77 -16.11 -4.11
CA TYR A 22 -9.91 -16.13 -5.57
C TYR A 22 -10.85 -15.01 -5.98
N ALA A 23 -10.33 -14.00 -6.69
CA ALA A 23 -11.13 -12.83 -7.06
C ALA A 23 -10.56 -12.12 -8.29
N ASP A 24 -11.46 -11.48 -9.03
CA ASP A 24 -11.11 -10.55 -10.10
C ASP A 24 -11.30 -9.10 -9.63
N HIS A 25 -10.27 -8.27 -9.85
CA HIS A 25 -10.26 -6.86 -9.49
C HIS A 25 -10.09 -5.98 -10.72
N VAL A 26 -10.97 -4.99 -10.86
CA VAL A 26 -10.82 -3.90 -11.84
C VAL A 26 -10.33 -2.67 -11.11
N LEU A 27 -9.05 -2.35 -11.28
CA LEU A 27 -8.34 -1.33 -10.55
C LEU A 27 -8.05 -0.11 -11.42
N THR A 28 -8.12 1.07 -10.81
CA THR A 28 -7.71 2.34 -11.42
C THR A 28 -6.63 2.96 -10.56
N LEU A 29 -5.46 3.23 -11.15
CA LEU A 29 -4.30 3.80 -10.46
C LEU A 29 -4.03 5.20 -11.03
N ALA A 30 -3.99 6.19 -10.14
CA ALA A 30 -3.42 7.49 -10.48
C ALA A 30 -1.92 7.45 -10.20
N ARG A 31 -1.10 7.65 -11.24
CA ARG A 31 0.35 7.76 -11.13
C ARG A 31 0.76 9.22 -11.05
N HIS A 32 1.36 9.60 -9.93
CA HIS A 32 1.90 10.95 -9.75
C HIS A 32 3.04 11.20 -10.76
N PRO A 33 3.26 12.42 -11.27
CA PRO A 33 4.34 12.72 -12.22
C PRO A 33 5.74 12.33 -11.75
N SER A 34 5.99 12.36 -10.44
CA SER A 34 7.25 11.92 -9.82
C SER A 34 7.29 10.43 -9.50
N GLU A 35 6.21 9.70 -9.72
CA GLU A 35 6.16 8.25 -9.51
C GLU A 35 6.67 7.51 -10.75
N THR A 36 7.56 6.55 -10.52
CA THR A 36 8.09 5.66 -11.56
C THR A 36 7.14 4.50 -11.83
N ASP A 37 7.25 3.92 -13.03
CA ASP A 37 6.50 2.72 -13.40
C ASP A 37 6.76 1.57 -12.41
N GLU A 38 8.02 1.38 -12.01
CA GLU A 38 8.41 0.38 -11.02
C GLU A 38 7.69 0.58 -9.70
N ARG A 39 7.71 1.80 -9.13
CA ARG A 39 7.01 2.09 -7.86
C ARG A 39 5.51 1.84 -7.97
N MET A 40 4.89 2.28 -9.07
CA MET A 40 3.46 2.04 -9.33
C MET A 40 3.15 0.53 -9.38
N MET A 41 4.00 -0.26 -10.04
CA MET A 41 3.84 -1.71 -10.11
C MET A 41 4.04 -2.38 -8.75
N VAL A 42 4.94 -1.88 -7.89
CA VAL A 42 5.08 -2.36 -6.52
C VAL A 42 3.84 -2.04 -5.68
N ARG A 43 3.20 -0.87 -5.86
CA ARG A 43 1.89 -0.59 -5.22
C ARG A 43 0.83 -1.60 -5.66
N LEU A 44 0.75 -1.89 -6.95
CA LEU A 44 -0.19 -2.88 -7.49
C LEU A 44 0.08 -4.28 -6.90
N ALA A 45 1.35 -4.69 -6.84
CA ALA A 45 1.74 -5.97 -6.26
C ALA A 45 1.43 -6.04 -4.75
N ALA A 46 1.72 -4.97 -4.00
CA ALA A 46 1.42 -4.89 -2.58
C ALA A 46 -0.10 -4.97 -2.30
N LEU A 47 -0.92 -4.32 -3.13
CA LEU A 47 -2.38 -4.47 -3.04
C LEU A 47 -2.80 -5.93 -3.32
N ALA A 48 -2.27 -6.53 -4.39
CA ALA A 48 -2.60 -7.90 -4.78
C ALA A 48 -2.25 -8.92 -3.68
N LEU A 49 -1.06 -8.81 -3.10
CA LEU A 49 -0.60 -9.67 -2.00
C LEU A 49 -1.45 -9.55 -0.73
N ASN A 50 -2.14 -8.42 -0.55
CA ASN A 50 -3.02 -8.17 0.59
C ASN A 50 -4.51 -8.21 0.20
N ALA A 51 -4.87 -8.64 -1.01
CA ALA A 51 -6.25 -8.59 -1.49
C ALA A 51 -7.21 -9.38 -0.58
N HIS A 52 -6.74 -10.52 -0.07
CA HIS A 52 -7.49 -11.38 0.86
C HIS A 52 -7.86 -10.69 2.19
N THR A 53 -7.16 -9.61 2.57
CA THR A 53 -7.35 -8.96 3.87
C THR A 53 -8.72 -8.31 4.01
N LEU A 54 -9.33 -7.87 2.91
CA LEU A 54 -10.70 -7.36 2.94
C LEU A 54 -11.68 -8.40 3.50
N GLN A 55 -11.58 -9.65 3.05
CA GLN A 55 -12.39 -10.76 3.55
C GLN A 55 -11.92 -11.22 4.94
N SER A 56 -10.62 -11.49 5.09
CA SER A 56 -10.10 -12.13 6.31
C SER A 56 -10.02 -11.22 7.54
N VAL A 57 -9.87 -9.89 7.36
CA VAL A 57 -9.77 -8.92 8.46
C VAL A 57 -11.08 -8.16 8.69
N CYS A 58 -11.78 -7.80 7.61
CA CYS A 58 -13.01 -7.01 7.68
C CYS A 58 -14.29 -7.81 7.40
N GLY A 59 -14.21 -9.12 7.07
CA GLY A 59 -15.40 -9.90 6.70
C GLY A 59 -16.06 -9.44 5.39
N GLY A 60 -15.37 -8.62 4.59
CA GLY A 60 -15.93 -7.93 3.42
C GLY A 60 -16.42 -6.50 3.69
N ASP A 61 -16.53 -6.08 4.96
CA ASP A 61 -17.08 -4.78 5.35
C ASP A 61 -16.02 -3.67 5.36
N GLY A 62 -15.45 -3.40 4.20
CA GLY A 62 -14.47 -2.34 4.05
C GLY A 62 -14.07 -2.08 2.62
N THR A 63 -13.00 -1.30 2.49
CA THR A 63 -12.42 -0.89 1.22
C THR A 63 -10.93 -1.11 1.25
N LEU A 64 -10.43 -1.95 0.35
CA LEU A 64 -9.01 -2.03 -0.01
C LEU A 64 -8.79 -1.18 -1.27
N ALA A 65 -7.99 -0.11 -1.16
CA ALA A 65 -7.79 0.83 -2.26
C ALA A 65 -6.43 1.53 -2.22
N PHE A 66 -6.05 2.13 -3.34
CA PHE A 66 -4.90 3.02 -3.43
C PHE A 66 -5.19 4.34 -2.70
N GLY A 67 -4.25 4.77 -1.87
CA GLY A 67 -4.28 6.10 -1.28
C GLY A 67 -3.59 7.14 -2.16
N ALA A 68 -3.49 8.36 -1.64
CA ALA A 68 -2.85 9.46 -2.33
C ALA A 68 -1.31 9.34 -2.35
N GLY A 69 -0.71 8.52 -1.46
CA GLY A 69 0.72 8.20 -1.41
C GLY A 69 1.61 9.43 -1.58
N LEU A 70 2.47 9.45 -2.61
CA LEU A 70 3.37 10.58 -2.91
C LEU A 70 2.68 11.94 -3.08
N SER A 71 1.36 11.98 -3.29
CA SER A 71 0.60 13.23 -3.39
C SER A 71 0.16 13.79 -2.03
N SER A 72 0.18 12.97 -0.98
CA SER A 72 -0.22 13.35 0.38
C SER A 72 0.57 12.55 1.42
N PRO A 73 1.50 13.18 2.16
CA PRO A 73 2.30 12.50 3.19
C PRO A 73 1.48 11.90 4.35
N ASP A 74 0.19 12.23 4.42
CA ASP A 74 -0.73 11.80 5.47
C ASP A 74 -1.60 10.61 5.07
N ASP A 75 -1.50 10.14 3.82
CA ASP A 75 -2.20 8.97 3.30
C ASP A 75 -1.21 7.89 2.82
N PRO A 76 -1.54 6.61 3.01
CA PRO A 76 -0.70 5.50 2.54
C PRO A 76 -0.68 5.39 1.01
N ASP A 77 0.19 4.53 0.50
CA ASP A 77 0.12 4.07 -0.88
C ASP A 77 -1.09 3.16 -1.13
N VAL A 78 -1.38 2.25 -0.19
CA VAL A 78 -2.56 1.36 -0.20
C VAL A 78 -3.11 1.26 1.23
N PHE A 79 -4.42 1.23 1.38
CA PHE A 79 -5.07 1.02 2.68
C PHE A 79 -6.17 -0.02 2.61
N LEU A 80 -6.42 -0.67 3.74
CA LEU A 80 -7.69 -1.29 4.08
C LEU A 80 -8.36 -0.45 5.18
N ARG A 81 -9.54 0.09 4.89
CA ARG A 81 -10.39 0.79 5.88
C ARG A 81 -11.71 0.06 6.00
N ASP A 82 -12.15 -0.21 7.22
CA ASP A 82 -13.51 -0.75 7.42
C ASP A 82 -14.56 0.37 7.30
N PHE A 83 -15.84 -0.01 7.28
CA PHE A 83 -16.93 0.97 7.16
C PHE A 83 -17.14 1.85 8.40
N THR A 84 -16.44 1.60 9.51
CA THR A 84 -16.39 2.55 10.64
C THR A 84 -15.39 3.69 10.39
N GLY A 85 -14.59 3.58 9.32
CA GLY A 85 -13.53 4.53 8.98
C GLY A 85 -12.19 4.20 9.64
N ARG A 86 -12.08 3.10 10.39
CA ARG A 86 -10.82 2.68 11.00
C ARG A 86 -9.90 2.07 9.94
N THR A 87 -8.64 2.50 9.94
CA THR A 87 -7.62 1.88 9.07
C THR A 87 -7.16 0.57 9.69
N ARG A 88 -7.45 -0.54 9.02
CA ARG A 88 -7.09 -1.89 9.46
C ARG A 88 -5.72 -2.28 8.94
N LEU A 89 -5.39 -1.89 7.71
CA LEU A 89 -4.07 -2.08 7.11
C LEU A 89 -3.60 -0.79 6.45
N TRP A 90 -2.35 -0.43 6.72
CA TRP A 90 -1.62 0.66 6.08
C TRP A 90 -0.44 0.07 5.32
N ILE A 91 -0.30 0.40 4.04
CA ILE A 91 0.81 -0.09 3.22
C ILE A 91 1.59 1.09 2.66
N GLU A 92 2.90 1.05 2.88
CA GLU A 92 3.88 1.94 2.27
C GLU A 92 4.76 1.20 1.27
N VAL A 93 5.11 1.87 0.18
CA VAL A 93 6.02 1.38 -0.85
C VAL A 93 7.24 2.28 -0.96
N GLY A 94 8.42 1.70 -0.76
CA GLY A 94 9.71 2.38 -0.83
C GLY A 94 10.50 2.32 0.47
N GLN A 95 11.22 3.41 0.78
CA GLN A 95 12.11 3.53 1.93
C GLN A 95 11.67 4.71 2.82
N PRO A 96 10.56 4.59 3.58
CA PRO A 96 10.06 5.68 4.41
C PRO A 96 11.03 6.01 5.54
N GLU A 97 11.03 7.28 5.97
CA GLU A 97 11.76 7.71 7.16
C GLU A 97 11.07 7.21 8.45
N ASP A 98 11.78 7.30 9.57
CA ASP A 98 11.30 6.84 10.88
C ASP A 98 10.04 7.57 11.36
N LYS A 99 10.00 8.90 11.26
CA LYS A 99 8.87 9.71 11.74
C LYS A 99 7.56 9.42 10.99
N PRO A 100 7.50 9.41 9.65
CA PRO A 100 6.30 9.01 8.91
C PRO A 100 5.84 7.60 9.26
N LEU A 101 6.77 6.65 9.38
CA LEU A 101 6.44 5.26 9.69
C LEU A 101 5.85 5.11 11.09
N ALA A 102 6.43 5.76 12.10
CA ALA A 102 5.87 5.80 13.45
C ALA A 102 4.46 6.42 13.48
N LYS A 103 4.22 7.46 12.68
CA LYS A 103 2.88 8.07 12.54
C LYS A 103 1.89 7.10 11.89
N ALA A 104 2.30 6.33 10.89
CA ALA A 104 1.47 5.30 10.27
C ALA A 104 1.07 4.22 11.28
N CYS A 105 2.02 3.75 12.11
CA CYS A 105 1.74 2.77 13.17
C CYS A 105 0.74 3.29 14.22
N GLY A 106 0.67 4.59 14.45
CA GLY A 106 -0.35 5.20 15.32
C GLY A 106 -1.74 5.35 14.68
N LYS A 107 -1.87 5.13 13.37
CA LYS A 107 -3.11 5.35 12.59
C LYS A 107 -3.79 4.05 12.13
N ALA A 108 -3.12 2.90 12.21
CA ALA A 108 -3.61 1.64 11.67
C ALA A 108 -3.32 0.45 12.60
N ASP A 109 -4.14 -0.59 12.51
CA ASP A 109 -3.93 -1.82 13.29
C ASP A 109 -2.69 -2.60 12.83
N GLN A 110 -2.38 -2.53 11.54
CA GLN A 110 -1.20 -3.14 10.93
C GLN A 110 -0.57 -2.21 9.91
N VAL A 111 0.77 -2.21 9.85
CA VAL A 111 1.55 -1.47 8.85
C VAL A 111 2.48 -2.44 8.13
N HIS A 112 2.45 -2.42 6.80
CA HIS A 112 3.41 -3.12 5.95
C HIS A 112 4.24 -2.12 5.16
N VAL A 113 5.53 -2.42 5.00
CA VAL A 113 6.44 -1.64 4.16
C VAL A 113 7.01 -2.57 3.10
N TYR A 114 6.74 -2.26 1.83
CA TYR A 114 7.32 -2.94 0.68
C TYR A 114 8.49 -2.11 0.16
N CYS A 115 9.66 -2.34 0.73
CA CYS A 115 10.89 -1.76 0.22
C CYS A 115 11.34 -2.46 -1.06
N PHE A 116 11.82 -1.68 -2.03
CA PHE A 116 12.34 -2.18 -3.30
C PHE A 116 13.62 -1.43 -3.69
N HIS A 117 14.29 -1.88 -4.75
CA HIS A 117 15.55 -1.32 -5.23
C HIS A 117 16.79 -1.64 -4.35
N HIS A 118 17.99 -1.43 -4.89
CA HIS A 118 19.25 -1.84 -4.25
C HIS A 118 19.57 -1.12 -2.93
N ALA A 119 18.96 0.05 -2.71
CA ALA A 119 19.14 0.84 -1.48
C ALA A 119 18.32 0.31 -0.29
N ALA A 120 17.40 -0.64 -0.50
CA ALA A 120 16.52 -1.17 0.55
C ALA A 120 17.31 -1.78 1.72
N GLU A 121 18.36 -2.55 1.45
CA GLU A 121 19.26 -3.13 2.47
C GLU A 121 19.92 -2.06 3.34
N VAL A 122 20.41 -0.99 2.72
CA VAL A 122 21.07 0.13 3.42
C VAL A 122 20.06 0.88 4.29
N TRP A 123 18.87 1.14 3.75
CA TRP A 123 17.77 1.74 4.49
C TRP A 123 17.37 0.89 5.71
N TRP A 124 17.21 -0.42 5.52
CA TRP A 124 16.81 -1.35 6.58
C TRP A 124 17.78 -1.31 7.76
N ARG A 125 19.09 -1.43 7.51
CA ARG A 125 20.13 -1.32 8.55
C ARG A 125 20.09 0.01 9.31
N GLY A 126 19.65 1.08 8.66
CA GLY A 126 19.52 2.41 9.26
C GLY A 126 18.29 2.59 10.15
N ILE A 127 17.25 1.76 9.99
CA ILE A 127 15.96 1.93 10.66
C ILE A 127 15.58 0.77 11.59
N GLU A 128 16.10 -0.45 11.40
CA GLU A 128 15.65 -1.65 12.13
C GLU A 128 15.63 -1.48 13.66
N ASN A 129 16.66 -0.85 14.24
CA ASN A 129 16.78 -0.61 15.69
C ASN A 129 15.87 0.51 16.21
N LYS A 130 15.15 1.21 15.33
CA LYS A 130 14.18 2.25 15.67
C LYS A 130 12.73 1.76 15.61
N LEU A 131 12.49 0.54 15.10
CA LEU A 131 11.16 -0.03 14.87
C LEU A 131 10.73 -1.07 15.92
N THR A 132 11.61 -1.37 16.89
CA THR A 132 11.38 -2.23 18.06
C THR A 132 11.04 -1.42 19.29
#